data_AF-A0AAU6B1S1-F1
#
_entry.id   AF-A0AAU6B1S1-F1
#
_cell.length_a   1.000
_cell.length_b   1.000
_cell.length_c   1.000
_cell.angle_alpha   90.00
_cell.angle_beta   90.00
_cell.angle_gamma   90.00
#
_symmetry.space_group_name_H-M   'P 1'
#
loop_
_entity.id
_entity.type
_entity.pdbx_description
1 polymer ?
#
loop_
_entity_poly.entity_id
_entity_poly.type
_entity_poly.pdbx_seq_one_letter_code
_entity_poly.pdbx_strand_id
1 'polypeptide(L)'
;MTGGGSDFSHADDILDRMGATTGGLRAVMAELESTVEQDLAAWPAEARARYNAAKQEWTEALARMPECLDRARDAFEEIADSSGPGAGPGTRSETGRPGTEPGLG
;
A
#
# COMPACT_ATOMS: atom_id res chain seq x y z
N MET A 1 -23.51 10.82 -6.02
CA MET A 1 -22.55 9.91 -6.67
C MET A 1 -21.27 9.97 -5.86
N THR A 2 -21.08 9.01 -4.96
CA THR A 2 -19.92 8.87 -4.08
C THR A 2 -18.80 8.18 -4.86
N GLY A 3 -17.98 8.95 -5.57
CA GLY A 3 -16.88 8.43 -6.39
C GLY A 3 -15.74 7.80 -5.59
N GLY A 4 -15.53 8.23 -4.33
CA GLY A 4 -14.38 7.79 -3.52
C GLY A 4 -14.35 6.29 -3.24
N GLY A 5 -15.48 5.65 -2.90
CA GLY A 5 -15.49 4.23 -2.53
C GLY A 5 -15.14 3.26 -3.66
N SER A 6 -15.30 3.65 -4.92
CA SER A 6 -14.96 2.80 -6.08
C SER A 6 -13.48 2.86 -6.43
N ASP A 7 -12.81 3.98 -6.17
CA ASP A 7 -11.39 4.18 -6.50
C ASP A 7 -10.50 3.42 -5.51
N PHE A 8 -10.85 3.39 -4.21
CA PHE A 8 -10.12 2.62 -3.20
C PHE A 8 -10.27 1.10 -3.39
N SER A 9 -11.48 0.63 -3.74
CA SER A 9 -11.68 -0.80 -4.08
C SER A 9 -10.82 -1.21 -5.28
N HIS A 10 -10.62 -0.33 -6.25
CA HIS A 10 -9.77 -0.62 -7.40
C HIS A 10 -8.27 -0.62 -7.03
N ALA A 11 -7.85 0.25 -6.11
CA ALA A 11 -6.48 0.28 -5.61
C ALA A 11 -6.12 -1.02 -4.84
N ASP A 12 -7.04 -1.51 -4.01
CA ASP A 12 -6.87 -2.78 -3.28
C ASP A 12 -6.73 -3.96 -4.23
N ASP A 13 -7.58 -4.06 -5.25
CA ASP A 13 -7.48 -5.11 -6.28
C ASP A 13 -6.11 -5.11 -6.98
N ILE A 14 -5.56 -3.92 -7.25
CA ILE A 14 -4.23 -3.76 -7.84
C ILE A 14 -3.14 -4.24 -6.86
N LEU A 15 -3.22 -3.85 -5.58
CA LEU A 15 -2.25 -4.26 -4.56
C LEU A 15 -2.27 -5.76 -4.32
N ASP A 16 -3.44 -6.39 -4.36
CA ASP A 16 -3.58 -7.84 -4.27
C ASP A 16 -2.96 -8.56 -5.48
N ARG A 17 -3.18 -8.04 -6.68
CA ARG A 17 -2.52 -8.55 -7.90
C ARG A 17 -1.00 -8.40 -7.83
N MET A 18 -0.51 -7.28 -7.29
CA MET A 18 0.92 -7.08 -7.07
C MET A 18 1.46 -8.09 -6.05
N GLY A 19 0.73 -8.33 -4.95
CA GLY A 19 1.06 -9.34 -3.95
C GLY A 19 1.15 -10.75 -4.53
N ALA A 20 0.16 -11.16 -5.34
CA ALA A 20 0.18 -12.43 -6.06
C ALA A 20 1.38 -12.54 -7.01
N THR A 21 1.71 -11.45 -7.70
CA THR A 21 2.88 -11.38 -8.61
C THR A 21 4.19 -11.52 -7.83
N THR A 22 4.35 -10.82 -6.70
CA THR A 22 5.50 -10.95 -5.80
C THR A 22 5.64 -12.39 -5.27
N GLY A 23 4.53 -13.05 -4.95
CA GLY A 23 4.52 -14.48 -4.60
C GLY A 23 4.99 -15.36 -5.75
N GLY A 24 4.51 -15.12 -6.97
CA GLY A 24 4.94 -15.82 -8.18
C GLY A 24 6.44 -15.66 -8.47
N LEU A 25 6.98 -14.46 -8.30
CA LEU A 25 8.42 -14.20 -8.48
C LEU A 25 9.29 -15.05 -7.55
N ARG A 26 8.85 -15.27 -6.30
CA ARG A 26 9.57 -16.18 -5.38
C ARG A 26 9.56 -17.61 -5.86
N ALA A 27 8.45 -18.08 -6.41
CA ALA A 27 8.35 -19.44 -6.94
C ALA A 27 9.28 -19.62 -8.15
N VAL A 28 9.31 -18.65 -9.07
CA VAL A 28 10.21 -18.66 -10.23
C VAL A 28 11.68 -18.61 -9.80
N MET A 29 12.00 -17.84 -8.75
CA MET A 29 13.37 -17.80 -8.23
C MET A 29 13.79 -19.13 -7.59
N ALA A 30 12.89 -19.79 -6.85
CA ALA A 30 13.14 -21.12 -6.32
C ALA A 30 13.35 -22.17 -7.43
N GLU A 31 12.61 -22.08 -8.54
CA GLU A 31 12.81 -22.93 -9.71
C GLU A 31 14.17 -22.68 -10.39
N LEU A 32 14.56 -21.41 -10.55
CA LEU A 32 15.87 -21.02 -11.06
C LEU A 32 16.98 -21.60 -10.18
N GLU A 33 16.89 -21.44 -8.86
CA GLU A 33 17.84 -21.98 -7.90
C GLU A 33 17.93 -23.50 -8.02
N SER A 34 16.80 -24.20 -8.03
CA SER A 34 16.77 -25.66 -8.17
C SER A 34 17.42 -26.16 -9.47
N THR A 35 17.40 -25.35 -10.53
CA THR A 35 18.01 -25.70 -11.83
C THR A 35 19.51 -25.38 -11.83
N VAL A 36 19.88 -24.19 -11.38
CA VAL A 36 21.25 -23.67 -11.45
C VAL A 36 22.14 -24.26 -10.35
N GLU A 37 21.58 -24.56 -9.16
CA GLU A 37 22.35 -25.10 -8.03
C GLU A 37 22.91 -26.51 -8.30
N GLN A 38 22.30 -27.25 -9.23
CA GLN A 38 22.78 -28.58 -9.64
C GLN A 38 24.16 -28.50 -10.31
N ASP A 39 24.40 -27.46 -11.09
CA ASP A 39 25.64 -27.27 -11.84
C ASP A 39 26.62 -26.32 -11.14
N LEU A 40 26.21 -25.68 -10.05
CA LEU A 40 26.98 -24.65 -9.36
C LEU A 40 28.35 -25.15 -8.88
N ALA A 41 28.44 -26.44 -8.52
CA ALA A 41 29.69 -27.06 -8.10
C ALA A 41 30.73 -27.13 -9.23
N ALA A 42 30.29 -27.21 -10.49
CA ALA A 42 31.16 -27.26 -11.66
C ALA A 42 31.61 -25.86 -12.13
N TRP A 43 31.02 -24.79 -11.58
CA TRP A 43 31.36 -23.43 -11.99
C TRP A 43 32.68 -22.95 -11.37
N PRO A 44 33.41 -22.07 -12.07
CA PRO A 44 34.56 -21.37 -11.48
C PRO A 44 34.18 -20.65 -10.19
N ALA A 45 35.08 -20.64 -9.21
CA ALA A 45 34.84 -20.04 -7.89
C ALA A 45 34.35 -18.58 -7.97
N GLU A 46 34.90 -17.80 -8.90
CA GLU A 46 34.52 -16.40 -9.09
C GLU A 46 33.09 -16.25 -9.66
N ALA A 47 32.68 -17.15 -10.55
CA ALA A 47 31.30 -17.15 -11.09
C ALA A 47 30.28 -17.52 -10.01
N ARG A 48 30.60 -18.52 -9.17
CA ARG A 48 29.79 -18.89 -8.00
C ARG A 48 29.63 -17.74 -7.03
N ALA A 49 30.72 -17.02 -6.73
CA ALA A 49 30.69 -15.88 -5.84
C ALA A 49 29.78 -14.76 -6.37
N ARG A 50 29.88 -14.43 -7.67
CA ARG A 50 28.99 -13.45 -8.33
C ARG A 50 27.53 -13.88 -8.31
N TYR A 51 27.24 -15.14 -8.61
CA TYR A 51 25.89 -15.66 -8.56
C TYR A 51 25.30 -15.59 -7.14
N ASN A 52 26.06 -16.00 -6.13
CA ASN A 52 25.60 -15.96 -4.74
C ASN A 52 25.32 -14.52 -4.27
N ALA A 53 26.14 -13.55 -4.67
CA ALA A 53 25.89 -12.15 -4.38
C ALA A 53 24.59 -11.66 -5.03
N ALA A 54 24.39 -11.95 -6.32
CA ALA A 54 23.15 -11.59 -7.03
C ALA A 54 21.91 -12.28 -6.41
N LYS A 55 22.03 -13.56 -6.04
CA LYS A 55 20.98 -14.32 -5.35
C LYS A 55 20.58 -13.64 -4.03
N GLN A 56 21.56 -13.20 -3.24
CA GLN A 56 21.30 -12.48 -2.00
C GLN A 56 20.54 -11.18 -2.26
N GLU A 57 21.00 -10.36 -3.21
CA GLU A 57 20.35 -9.08 -3.54
C GLU A 57 18.88 -9.27 -3.95
N TRP A 58 18.60 -10.25 -4.81
CA TRP A 58 17.22 -10.54 -5.22
C TRP A 58 16.37 -11.11 -4.09
N THR A 59 16.94 -11.96 -3.23
CA THR A 59 16.26 -12.48 -2.04
C THR A 59 15.85 -11.35 -1.10
N GLU A 60 16.75 -10.41 -0.84
CA GLU A 60 16.45 -9.23 -0.02
C GLU A 60 15.37 -8.35 -0.67
N ALA A 61 15.42 -8.14 -1.99
CA ALA A 61 14.39 -7.39 -2.70
C ALA A 61 13.01 -8.05 -2.58
N LEU A 62 12.92 -9.37 -2.79
CA LEU A 62 11.67 -10.13 -2.67
C LEU A 62 11.15 -10.19 -1.23
N ALA A 63 12.02 -10.08 -0.22
CA ALA A 63 11.62 -9.98 1.18
C ALA A 63 11.00 -8.62 1.50
N ARG A 64 11.50 -7.53 0.89
CA ARG A 64 10.99 -6.15 1.11
C ARG A 64 9.68 -5.86 0.38
N MET A 65 9.42 -6.52 -0.75
CA MET A 65 8.24 -6.23 -1.60
C MET A 65 6.88 -6.33 -0.86
N PRO A 66 6.58 -7.37 -0.05
CA PRO A 66 5.32 -7.41 0.69
C PRO A 66 5.18 -6.27 1.69
N GLU A 67 6.24 -5.93 2.42
CA GLU A 67 6.19 -4.81 3.37
C GLU A 67 5.87 -3.49 2.67
N CYS A 68 6.40 -3.29 1.47
CA CYS A 68 6.08 -2.11 0.67
C CYS A 68 4.61 -2.11 0.22
N LEU A 69 4.04 -3.27 -0.08
CA LEU A 69 2.62 -3.39 -0.44
C LEU A 69 1.72 -3.14 0.78
N ASP A 70 2.09 -3.66 1.94
CA ASP A 70 1.34 -3.43 3.19
C ASP A 70 1.34 -1.94 3.56
N ARG A 71 2.50 -1.28 3.50
CA ARG A 71 2.57 0.18 3.69
C ARG A 71 1.75 0.96 2.67
N ALA A 72 1.61 0.47 1.44
CA ALA A 72 0.77 1.10 0.44
C ALA A 72 -0.72 0.95 0.81
N ARG A 73 -1.15 -0.23 1.28
CA ARG A 73 -2.51 -0.45 1.79
C ARG A 73 -2.84 0.50 2.94
N ASP A 74 -1.97 0.54 3.95
CA ASP A 74 -2.14 1.42 5.12
C ASP A 74 -2.32 2.89 4.69
N ALA A 75 -1.50 3.36 3.73
CA ALA A 75 -1.60 4.72 3.22
C ALA A 75 -2.93 4.98 2.47
N PHE A 76 -3.45 4.01 1.72
CA PHE A 76 -4.75 4.17 1.06
C PHE A 76 -5.90 4.17 2.06
N GLU A 77 -5.86 3.34 3.10
CA GLU A 77 -6.84 3.33 4.19
C GLU A 77 -6.87 4.68 4.92
N GLU A 78 -5.70 5.24 5.28
CA GLU A 78 -5.60 6.57 5.90
C GLU A 78 -6.18 7.69 5.02
N ILE A 79 -5.96 7.62 3.70
CA ILE A 79 -6.51 8.60 2.75
C ILE A 79 -8.04 8.45 2.66
N ALA A 80 -8.56 7.22 2.66
CA ALA A 80 -9.99 6.95 2.60
C ALA A 80 -10.72 7.48 3.86
N ASP A 81 -10.16 7.22 5.04
CA ASP A 81 -10.69 7.66 6.32
C ASP A 81 -10.68 9.19 6.48
N SER A 82 -9.59 9.85 6.05
CA SER A 82 -9.47 11.31 6.08
C SER A 82 -10.37 12.03 5.05
N SER A 83 -10.83 11.32 4.02
CA SER A 83 -11.70 11.84 2.96
C SER A 83 -13.20 11.59 3.22
N GLY A 84 -13.54 10.93 4.34
CA GLY A 84 -14.93 10.74 4.79
C GLY A 84 -15.65 12.08 5.01
N PRO A 85 -17.00 12.15 4.86
CA PRO A 85 -17.73 13.39 4.82
C PRO A 85 -17.53 14.16 6.13
N GLY A 86 -16.75 15.23 6.05
CA GLY A 86 -16.64 16.23 7.09
C GLY A 86 -18.04 16.60 7.54
N ALA A 87 -18.30 16.34 8.82
CA ALA A 87 -19.45 16.90 9.53
C ALA A 87 -19.55 18.38 9.12
N GLY A 88 -20.65 18.73 8.45
CA GLY A 88 -20.91 20.10 8.04
C GLY A 88 -20.74 21.03 9.24
N PRO A 89 -20.33 22.30 9.04
CA PRO A 89 -20.31 23.26 10.12
C PRO A 89 -21.70 23.26 10.75
N GLY A 90 -21.78 22.75 11.98
CA GLY A 90 -23.02 22.67 12.72
C GLY A 90 -23.70 24.03 12.62
N THR A 91 -24.90 24.04 12.06
CA THR A 91 -25.74 25.23 12.00
C THR A 91 -25.85 25.76 13.42
N ARG A 92 -25.10 26.81 13.74
CA ARG A 92 -25.42 27.64 14.89
C ARG A 92 -26.77 28.26 14.55
N SER A 93 -27.83 27.63 15.01
CA SER A 93 -29.14 28.25 15.15
C SER A 93 -28.97 29.37 16.18
N GLU A 94 -28.47 30.52 15.75
CA GLU A 94 -28.64 31.74 16.51
C GLU A 94 -30.09 32.17 16.26
N THR A 95 -30.95 31.60 17.09
CA THR A 95 -32.37 31.88 17.16
C THR A 95 -32.50 33.38 17.45
N GLY A 96 -33.07 34.11 16.49
CA GLY A 96 -33.44 35.50 16.70
C GLY A 96 -34.29 35.62 17.96
N ARG A 97 -33.88 36.49 18.88
CA ARG A 97 -34.81 37.04 19.87
C ARG A 97 -35.42 38.31 19.29
N PRO A 98 -36.75 38.38 19.14
CA PRO A 98 -37.45 39.61 18.80
C PRO A 98 -37.46 40.56 20.02
N GLY A 99 -37.69 41.84 19.73
CA GLY A 99 -37.37 42.97 20.60
C GLY A 99 -38.13 43.08 21.92
N THR A 100 -37.59 43.95 22.76
CA THR A 100 -38.38 44.77 23.70
C THR A 100 -37.72 46.15 23.76
N GLU A 101 -38.36 47.10 23.06
CA GLU A 101 -38.29 48.57 23.24
C GLU A 101 -38.78 48.99 24.64
N PRO A 102 -38.82 50.30 25.02
CA PRO A 102 -37.88 51.40 24.78
C PRO A 102 -37.52 52.12 26.11
N GLY A 103 -36.44 52.91 26.11
CA GLY A 103 -36.12 53.83 27.20
C GLY A 103 -36.98 55.09 27.17
N LEU A 104 -37.66 55.39 28.27
CA LEU A 104 -38.26 56.69 28.55
C LEU A 104 -37.40 57.42 29.57
N GLY A 105 -37.10 58.70 29.28
CA GLY A 105 -36.50 59.66 30.20
C GLY A 105 -37.50 60.27 31.17
#